data_AF-A0A0C9TYQ5-F1
#
_entry.id   AF-A0A0C9TYQ5-F1
#
_cell.length_a   1.000
_cell.length_b   1.000
_cell.length_c   1.000
_cell.angle_alpha   90.00
_cell.angle_beta   90.00
_cell.angle_gamma   90.00
#
_symmetry.space_group_name_H-M   'P 1'
#
loop_
_entity.id
_entity.type
_entity.pdbx_description
1 polymer ?
#
loop_
_entity_poly.entity_id
_entity_poly.type
_entity_poly.pdbx_seq_one_letter_code
_entity_poly.pdbx_strand_id
1 'polypeptide(L)'
;SYPSPTLSNETLLKLHSLAALVPPEEGTPEFATLKEEVEDLVRVVEAVRVAPDSESAVDVREQKEGVPSPTDARIWPKDVGVRFQDEKDLKEFEESGPPKGRELLKLSERTKGEFYVVDSSKMKV
;
A
#
# COMPACT_ATOMS: atom_id res chain seq x y z
N SER A 1 24.86 8.83 -14.09
CA SER A 1 23.45 9.26 -14.16
C SER A 1 22.67 8.11 -14.74
N TYR A 2 21.61 7.66 -14.08
CA TYR A 2 20.78 6.55 -14.55
C TYR A 2 19.75 7.09 -15.55
N PRO A 3 19.46 6.36 -16.64
CA PRO A 3 18.44 6.79 -17.60
C PRO A 3 17.08 6.87 -16.90
N SER A 4 16.32 7.94 -17.13
CA SER A 4 14.92 7.98 -16.72
C SER A 4 14.14 6.99 -17.59
N PRO A 5 13.45 6.00 -17.02
CA PRO A 5 12.62 5.10 -17.79
C PRO A 5 11.40 5.86 -18.32
N THR A 6 11.06 5.65 -19.59
CA THR A 6 9.88 6.29 -20.20
C THR A 6 8.65 5.44 -19.93
N LEU A 7 7.66 6.01 -19.26
CA LEU A 7 6.37 5.36 -18.97
C LEU A 7 5.40 5.58 -20.14
N SER A 8 4.60 4.57 -20.46
CA SER A 8 3.48 4.76 -21.39
C SER A 8 2.31 5.44 -20.69
N ASN A 9 1.53 6.25 -21.43
CA ASN A 9 0.36 6.94 -20.87
C ASN A 9 -0.67 5.91 -20.34
N GLU A 10 -0.84 4.79 -21.05
CA GLU A 10 -1.69 3.67 -20.63
C GLU A 10 -1.28 3.12 -19.26
N THR A 11 0.02 3.06 -18.98
CA THR A 11 0.54 2.57 -17.69
C THR A 11 0.18 3.55 -16.57
N LEU A 12 0.28 4.85 -16.82
CA LEU A 12 -0.08 5.87 -15.83
C LEU A 12 -1.58 5.80 -15.49
N LEU A 13 -2.45 5.68 -16.50
CA LEU A 13 -3.89 5.49 -16.29
C LEU A 13 -4.20 4.21 -15.51
N LYS A 14 -3.51 3.12 -15.84
CA LYS A 14 -3.65 1.85 -15.13
C LYS A 14 -3.26 2.00 -13.66
N LEU A 15 -2.16 2.69 -13.35
CA LEU A 15 -1.75 2.95 -11.97
C LEU A 15 -2.81 3.76 -11.20
N HIS A 16 -3.38 4.79 -11.82
CA HIS A 16 -4.47 5.55 -11.21
C HIS A 16 -5.69 4.68 -10.93
N SER A 17 -6.10 3.83 -11.88
CA SER A 17 -7.23 2.91 -11.68
C SER A 17 -7.00 1.93 -10.53
N LEU A 18 -5.78 1.40 -10.40
CA LEU A 18 -5.41 0.46 -9.34
C LEU A 18 -5.35 1.15 -7.97
N ALA A 19 -4.96 2.41 -7.93
CA ALA A 19 -4.95 3.24 -6.73
C ALA A 19 -6.33 3.82 -6.38
N ALA A 20 -7.39 3.50 -7.14
CA ALA A 20 -8.71 4.10 -7.03
C ALA A 20 -8.70 5.64 -7.11
N LEU A 21 -7.77 6.19 -7.92
CA LEU A 21 -7.62 7.62 -8.19
C LEU A 21 -8.24 7.98 -9.53
N VAL A 22 -8.76 9.20 -9.63
CA VAL A 22 -9.17 9.79 -10.91
C VAL A 22 -7.92 10.36 -11.58
N PRO A 23 -7.55 9.91 -12.79
CA PRO A 23 -6.41 10.47 -13.50
C PRO A 23 -6.73 11.87 -14.08
N PRO A 24 -5.73 12.76 -14.23
CA PRO A 24 -5.89 13.98 -15.01
C PRO A 24 -6.12 13.65 -16.49
N GLU A 25 -6.76 14.56 -17.22
CA GLU A 25 -7.05 14.35 -18.65
C GLU A 25 -5.77 14.23 -19.47
N GLU A 26 -5.74 13.30 -20.43
CA GLU A 26 -4.58 13.11 -21.31
C GLU A 26 -4.30 14.37 -22.14
N GLY A 27 -3.03 14.76 -22.20
CA GLY A 27 -2.60 15.95 -22.93
C GLY A 27 -2.71 17.26 -22.16
N THR A 28 -3.21 17.24 -20.93
CA THR A 28 -3.10 18.38 -20.01
C THR A 28 -1.66 18.58 -19.54
N PRO A 29 -1.26 19.81 -19.17
CA PRO A 29 0.06 20.05 -18.59
C PRO A 29 0.24 19.27 -17.28
N GLU A 30 -0.84 19.11 -16.51
CA GLU A 30 -0.85 18.35 -15.24
C GLU A 30 -0.54 16.86 -15.46
N PHE A 31 -1.04 16.26 -16.53
CA PHE A 31 -0.71 14.87 -16.88
C PHE A 31 0.78 14.73 -17.24
N ALA A 32 1.34 15.71 -17.95
CA ALA A 32 2.76 15.69 -18.33
C ALA A 32 3.68 15.85 -17.11
N THR A 33 3.37 16.77 -16.19
CA THR A 33 4.15 16.94 -14.96
C THR A 33 4.08 15.70 -14.08
N LEU A 34 2.90 15.11 -13.91
CA LEU A 34 2.73 13.90 -13.12
C LEU A 34 3.50 12.72 -13.72
N LYS A 35 3.49 12.60 -15.04
CA LYS A 35 4.26 11.57 -15.73
C LYS A 35 5.76 11.71 -15.46
N GLU A 36 6.29 12.93 -15.58
CA GLU A 36 7.70 13.22 -15.31
C GLU A 36 8.07 12.88 -13.85
N GLU A 37 7.23 13.25 -12.89
CA GLU A 37 7.44 12.94 -11.47
C GLU A 37 7.51 11.43 -11.20
N VAL A 38 6.61 10.65 -11.81
CA VAL A 38 6.62 9.19 -11.65
C VAL A 38 7.83 8.56 -12.32
N GLU A 39 8.23 9.01 -13.51
CA GLU A 39 9.44 8.53 -14.20
C GLU A 39 10.70 8.80 -13.36
N ASP A 40 10.78 9.96 -12.72
CA ASP A 40 11.86 10.33 -11.82
C ASP A 40 11.90 9.47 -10.56
N LEU A 41 10.75 9.12 -9.98
CA LEU A 41 10.67 8.16 -8.86
C LEU A 41 11.16 6.78 -9.27
N VAL A 42 10.76 6.29 -10.45
CA VAL A 42 11.20 4.98 -10.95
C VAL A 42 12.72 4.99 -11.14
N ARG A 43 13.31 6.07 -11.67
CA ARG A 43 14.77 6.21 -11.80
C ARG A 43 15.49 6.05 -10.44
N VAL A 44 14.95 6.62 -9.37
CA VAL A 44 15.52 6.48 -8.02
C VAL A 44 15.46 5.03 -7.55
N VAL A 45 14.34 4.35 -7.77
CA VAL A 45 14.16 2.93 -7.40
C VAL A 45 15.08 2.02 -8.23
N GLU A 46 15.28 2.32 -9.51
CA GLU A 46 16.21 1.57 -10.36
C GLU A 46 17.66 1.69 -9.89
N ALA A 47 18.05 2.83 -9.31
CA ALA A 47 19.38 2.98 -8.73
C ALA A 47 19.63 2.01 -7.56
N VAL A 48 18.59 1.67 -6.78
CA VAL A 48 18.67 0.67 -5.70
C VAL A 48 18.92 -0.73 -6.25
N ARG A 49 18.36 -1.05 -7.42
CA ARG A 49 18.58 -2.34 -8.07
C ARG A 49 20.04 -2.60 -8.47
N VAL A 50 20.78 -1.53 -8.78
CA VAL A 50 22.19 -1.61 -9.22
C VAL A 50 23.16 -1.39 -8.05
N ALA A 51 22.65 -0.97 -6.89
CA ALA A 51 23.47 -0.82 -5.70
C ALA A 51 24.12 -2.18 -5.36
N PRO A 52 25.43 -2.21 -5.06
CA PRO A 52 26.07 -3.44 -4.63
C PRO A 52 25.38 -3.92 -3.37
N ASP A 53 25.06 -5.20 -3.35
CA ASP A 53 24.60 -5.90 -2.17
C ASP A 53 25.57 -5.58 -1.04
N SER A 54 25.11 -4.84 -0.03
CA SER A 54 25.88 -4.66 1.21
C SER A 54 26.26 -6.06 1.71
N GLU A 55 27.34 -6.23 2.48
CA GLU A 55 27.74 -7.55 3.02
C GLU A 55 26.64 -8.27 3.86
N SER A 56 25.48 -7.61 4.07
CA SER A 56 24.27 -8.15 4.69
C SER A 56 23.11 -8.49 3.74
N ALA A 57 23.24 -8.18 2.44
CA ALA A 57 22.26 -8.49 1.40
C ALA A 57 22.52 -9.93 0.94
N VAL A 58 21.72 -10.83 1.50
CA VAL A 58 21.76 -12.25 1.20
C VAL A 58 21.17 -12.47 -0.19
N ASP A 59 21.94 -13.15 -1.05
CA ASP A 59 21.46 -13.68 -2.33
C ASP A 59 20.21 -14.54 -2.06
N VAL A 60 19.03 -14.06 -2.48
CA VAL A 60 17.72 -14.68 -2.19
C VAL A 60 17.63 -16.13 -2.71
N ARG A 61 18.59 -16.54 -3.55
CA ARG A 61 18.69 -17.88 -4.12
C ARG A 61 19.30 -18.93 -3.18
N GLU A 62 19.95 -18.55 -2.07
CA GLU A 62 20.69 -19.48 -1.19
C GLU A 62 20.22 -19.51 0.29
N GLN A 63 18.94 -19.28 0.59
CA GLN A 63 18.45 -19.45 1.96
C GLN A 63 18.26 -20.94 2.35
N LYS A 64 19.18 -21.46 3.17
CA LYS A 64 18.99 -22.67 4.00
C LYS A 64 18.35 -22.31 5.36
N GLU A 65 17.56 -23.23 5.90
CA GLU A 65 16.68 -23.04 7.07
C GLU A 65 17.40 -22.57 8.34
N GLY A 66 16.94 -21.45 8.96
CA GLY A 66 17.51 -20.98 10.24
C GLY A 66 17.28 -19.53 10.75
N VAL A 67 16.58 -18.63 10.03
CA VAL A 67 16.00 -17.31 10.52
C VAL A 67 16.96 -16.07 10.43
N PRO A 68 16.55 -14.83 10.05
CA PRO A 68 16.51 -14.28 8.68
C PRO A 68 17.18 -12.86 8.48
N SER A 69 17.37 -12.38 7.23
CA SER A 69 17.66 -10.97 6.83
C SER A 69 17.41 -10.81 5.31
N PRO A 70 16.94 -9.66 4.74
CA PRO A 70 16.97 -8.25 5.17
C PRO A 70 15.75 -7.95 6.05
N THR A 71 15.80 -7.07 7.08
CA THR A 71 14.68 -6.90 8.05
C THR A 71 13.44 -6.22 7.49
N ASP A 72 12.79 -6.94 6.59
CA ASP A 72 11.38 -7.25 6.43
C ASP A 72 10.63 -7.19 7.78
N ALA A 73 9.39 -6.68 7.77
CA ALA A 73 8.50 -6.64 8.94
C ALA A 73 8.19 -8.05 9.51
N ARG A 74 8.65 -9.11 8.84
CA ARG A 74 8.69 -10.50 9.31
C ARG A 74 9.92 -10.86 10.15
N ILE A 75 10.93 -9.99 10.25
CA ILE A 75 12.16 -10.31 10.99
C ILE A 75 12.06 -9.80 12.41
N TRP A 76 11.80 -10.76 13.28
CA TRP A 76 11.69 -10.56 14.70
C TRP A 76 13.07 -10.66 15.37
N PRO A 77 13.39 -9.78 16.33
CA PRO A 77 14.53 -10.00 17.22
C PRO A 77 14.38 -11.35 17.93
N LYS A 78 15.48 -12.07 18.12
CA LYS A 78 15.47 -13.30 18.94
C LYS A 78 14.87 -12.99 20.31
N ASP A 79 13.98 -13.86 20.77
CA ASP A 79 13.25 -13.77 22.04
C ASP A 79 12.16 -12.68 22.12
N VAL A 80 11.76 -12.10 20.98
CA VAL A 80 10.55 -11.29 20.87
C VAL A 80 9.53 -12.12 20.06
N GLY A 81 8.25 -12.11 20.44
CA GLY A 81 7.16 -12.77 19.71
C GLY A 81 6.07 -11.77 19.33
N VAL A 82 5.14 -12.17 18.45
CA VAL A 82 3.89 -11.43 18.24
C VAL A 82 3.02 -11.66 19.47
N ARG A 83 2.62 -10.59 20.15
CA ARG A 83 1.58 -10.68 21.18
C ARG A 83 0.27 -10.96 20.47
N PHE A 84 -0.21 -12.20 20.54
CA PHE A 84 -1.60 -12.50 20.22
C PHE A 84 -2.46 -11.82 21.28
N GLN A 85 -3.67 -11.39 20.92
CA GLN A 85 -4.60 -10.76 21.86
C GLN A 85 -4.73 -11.66 23.10
N ASP A 86 -4.36 -11.13 24.26
CA ASP A 86 -4.49 -11.86 25.52
C ASP A 86 -5.98 -11.90 25.91
N GLU A 87 -6.37 -12.81 26.82
CA GLU A 87 -7.75 -12.83 27.34
C GLU A 87 -8.20 -11.47 27.91
N LYS A 88 -7.26 -10.61 28.33
CA LYS A 88 -7.55 -9.26 28.79
C LYS A 88 -7.91 -8.31 27.64
N ASP A 89 -7.22 -8.39 26.51
CA ASP A 89 -7.52 -7.59 25.31
C ASP A 89 -8.88 -8.00 24.73
N LEU A 90 -9.19 -9.30 24.78
CA LEU A 90 -10.51 -9.83 24.41
C LEU A 90 -11.59 -9.39 25.41
N LYS A 91 -11.32 -9.41 26.72
CA LYS A 91 -12.26 -8.94 27.76
C LYS A 91 -12.53 -7.44 27.66
N GLU A 92 -11.53 -6.60 27.37
CA GLU A 92 -11.72 -5.15 27.19
C GLU A 92 -12.52 -4.82 25.92
N PHE A 93 -12.32 -5.58 24.83
CA PHE A 93 -13.15 -5.52 23.63
C PHE A 93 -14.58 -6.01 23.87
N GLU A 94 -14.76 -7.07 24.67
CA GLU A 94 -16.08 -7.58 25.07
C GLU A 94 -16.81 -6.63 26.05
N GLU A 95 -16.10 -5.98 26.96
CA GLU A 95 -16.62 -5.04 27.96
C GLU A 95 -17.05 -3.70 27.34
N SER A 96 -16.27 -3.14 26.41
CA SER A 96 -16.70 -1.96 25.64
C SER A 96 -17.79 -2.30 24.63
N GLY A 97 -17.85 -3.57 24.21
CA GLY A 97 -18.72 -4.09 23.17
C GLY A 97 -18.32 -3.54 21.79
N PRO A 98 -18.22 -4.38 20.75
CA PRO A 98 -18.03 -3.85 19.41
C PRO A 98 -19.21 -2.91 19.08
N PRO A 99 -18.99 -1.72 18.50
CA PRO A 99 -20.07 -0.84 18.08
C PRO A 99 -21.02 -1.62 17.18
N LYS A 100 -22.31 -1.66 17.53
CA LYS A 100 -23.31 -2.49 16.82
C LYS A 100 -24.27 -1.62 16.02
N GLY A 101 -24.68 -2.15 14.87
CA GLY A 101 -25.74 -1.58 14.04
C GLY A 101 -25.48 -0.11 13.70
N ARG A 102 -26.39 0.78 14.14
CA ARG A 102 -26.37 2.21 13.81
C ARG A 102 -25.17 2.97 14.38
N GLU A 103 -24.49 2.43 15.37
CA GLU A 103 -23.28 3.06 15.91
C GLU A 103 -22.13 3.05 14.91
N LEU A 104 -22.06 2.03 14.05
CA LEU A 104 -21.09 1.96 12.95
C LEU A 104 -21.34 3.03 11.88
N LEU A 105 -22.56 3.58 11.83
CA LEU A 105 -22.97 4.58 10.85
C LEU A 105 -22.69 6.02 11.31
N LYS A 106 -22.20 6.23 12.54
CA LYS A 106 -21.94 7.59 13.08
C LYS A 106 -20.87 8.35 12.29
N LEU A 107 -19.90 7.64 11.71
CA LEU A 107 -18.78 8.23 10.98
C LEU A 107 -18.97 8.24 9.46
N SER A 108 -20.08 7.70 8.95
CA SER A 108 -20.32 7.70 7.50
C SER A 108 -20.86 9.03 7.01
N GLU A 109 -20.33 9.47 5.87
CA GLU A 109 -20.80 10.65 5.16
C GLU A 109 -22.24 10.51 4.66
N ARG A 110 -22.62 9.31 4.19
CA ARG A 110 -23.95 9.04 3.63
C ARG A 110 -24.53 7.74 4.15
N THR A 111 -25.76 7.82 4.65
CA THR A 111 -26.53 6.68 5.17
C THR A 111 -27.96 6.73 4.69
N LYS A 112 -28.58 5.56 4.49
CA LYS A 112 -30.02 5.44 4.23
C LYS A 112 -30.56 4.30 5.06
N GLY A 113 -31.27 4.65 6.13
CA GLY A 113 -31.72 3.66 7.12
C GLY A 113 -30.52 3.05 7.83
N GLU A 114 -30.32 1.74 7.64
CA GLU A 114 -29.29 0.94 8.33
C GLU A 114 -28.12 0.58 7.42
N PHE A 115 -28.02 1.22 6.25
CA PHE A 115 -27.01 0.93 5.25
C PHE A 115 -26.16 2.16 4.91
N TYR A 116 -24.88 1.92 4.64
CA TYR A 116 -24.01 2.87 3.95
C TYR A 116 -24.50 3.06 2.52
N VAL A 117 -24.50 4.30 2.05
CA VAL A 117 -24.85 4.61 0.66
C VAL A 117 -23.60 5.05 -0.07
N VAL A 118 -23.26 4.31 -1.12
CA VAL A 118 -22.18 4.65 -2.04
C VAL A 118 -22.83 4.90 -3.40
N ASP A 119 -22.37 5.93 -4.10
CA ASP A 119 -22.84 6.19 -5.46
C ASP A 119 -22.37 5.05 -6.36
N SER A 120 -23.31 4.26 -6.90
CA SER A 120 -23.01 3.17 -7.83
C SER A 120 -22.75 3.70 -9.25
N SER A 121 -22.07 4.84 -9.35
CA SER A 121 -21.56 5.38 -10.59
C SER A 121 -20.52 4.38 -11.10
N LYS A 122 -20.92 3.55 -12.08
CA LYS A 122 -19.96 2.77 -12.86
C LYS A 122 -18.99 3.80 -13.46
N MET A 123 -17.74 3.83 -12.97
CA MET A 123 -16.68 4.48 -13.73
C MET A 123 -16.70 3.83 -15.10
N LYS A 124 -17.14 4.61 -16.09
CA LYS A 124 -17.11 4.20 -17.49
C LYS A 124 -15.64 4.30 -17.86
N VAL A 125 -14.95 3.16 -17.76
CA VAL A 125 -13.63 2.95 -18.36
C VAL A 125 -13.76 3.11 -19.86
#